data_AF-A0A4W6EI95-F1
#
_entry.id   AF-A0A4W6EI95-F1
#
_cell.length_a   1.000
_cell.length_b   1.000
_cell.length_c   1.000
_cell.angle_alpha   90.00
_cell.angle_beta   90.00
_cell.angle_gamma   90.00
#
_symmetry.space_group_name_H-M   'P 1'
#
loop_
_entity.id
_entity.type
_entity.pdbx_description
1 polymer ?
#
loop_
_entity_poly.entity_id
_entity_poly.type
_entity_poly.pdbx_seq_one_letter_code
_entity_poly.pdbx_strand_id
1 'polypeptide(L)'
;SVDNDVTVCAPQCNGRCFGQNPSECCHIECAGGCTGPLDTDCFACRNFNNSGPCVPLCPQPLIYNKHTFKLEPNPDAKYQYGSICVAQCPTNFVVDGSSCVSNCPIDKMEVEKNGVKRCEPCGGLCPKVFYLAFNGCFLPAFCLFPSVKSDKYNGVPPLDPEKLKIFNTVQEITDVLCIQSWPENMSDLSVFSNLQTIQGRTLYKGYSLLVMRIPSLTSLGLRSLRKINDGSVYITGNKNLCYHNTVNWTRILSSIKSCSSVCAVNDGQVCDPLCSSDGCWGPGPDQCMSCKKYSRGGTCVDSCLECRKKREFATPSGECMPCHPECKVQEGKETCTGPGADQCVACASLQDGPHCVSSCPEGVMGEEGVIFKYPNKQGHCEPCHINCTQGCCGPRIEDCVGSARYISGYVSPLVLLNICQMILTF
;
A
#
# COMPACT_ATOMS: atom_id res chain seq x y z
N SER A 1 55.05 33.32 -4.92
CA SER A 1 55.12 32.15 -4.03
C SER A 1 53.73 31.92 -3.49
N VAL A 2 52.95 31.05 -4.14
CA VAL A 2 51.74 30.51 -3.53
C VAL A 2 52.17 29.15 -3.01
N ASP A 3 52.59 29.11 -1.74
CA ASP A 3 52.87 27.86 -1.06
C ASP A 3 51.55 27.08 -0.98
N ASN A 4 51.46 26.00 -1.77
CA ASN A 4 50.47 24.96 -1.58
C ASN A 4 50.82 24.22 -0.29
N ASP A 5 50.39 24.76 0.84
CA ASP A 5 50.43 24.04 2.11
C ASP A 5 49.33 22.97 2.09
N VAL A 6 49.63 21.84 1.45
CA VAL A 6 48.79 20.65 1.54
C VAL A 6 48.97 20.12 2.95
N THR A 7 48.04 20.45 3.84
CA THR A 7 48.02 19.92 5.21
C THR A 7 47.97 18.40 5.14
N VAL A 8 49.11 17.74 5.41
CA VAL A 8 49.22 16.28 5.39
C VAL A 8 48.62 15.76 6.69
N CYS A 9 47.47 15.11 6.58
CA CYS A 9 46.79 14.55 7.74
C CYS A 9 47.54 13.35 8.32
N ALA A 10 47.43 13.20 9.63
CA ALA A 10 47.92 12.01 10.31
C ALA A 10 47.18 10.75 9.80
N PRO A 11 47.83 9.57 9.74
CA PRO A 11 47.22 8.33 9.25
C PRO A 11 45.98 7.88 10.03
N GLN A 12 45.81 8.35 11.27
CA GLN A 12 44.66 8.05 12.12
C GLN A 12 43.40 8.83 11.70
N CYS A 13 43.56 9.92 10.95
CA CYS A 13 42.44 10.69 10.45
C CYS A 13 41.79 9.96 9.26
N ASN A 14 40.46 10.04 9.13
CA ASN A 14 39.71 9.55 7.98
C ASN A 14 39.91 10.45 6.72
N GLY A 15 41.15 10.83 6.44
CA GLY A 15 41.58 11.62 5.29
C GLY A 15 41.36 13.13 5.38
N ARG A 16 40.83 13.66 6.49
CA ARG A 16 40.55 15.09 6.70
C ARG A 16 41.00 15.56 8.08
N CYS A 17 41.64 16.71 8.11
CA CYS A 17 42.25 17.28 9.30
C CYS A 17 42.32 18.81 9.18
N PHE A 18 42.50 19.46 10.32
CA PHE A 18 42.77 20.91 10.42
C PHE A 18 44.19 21.19 10.94
N GLY A 19 44.99 20.13 11.09
CA GLY A 19 46.40 20.18 11.46
C GLY A 19 47.07 18.81 11.28
N GLN A 20 48.37 18.72 11.59
CA GLN A 20 49.18 17.53 11.33
C GLN A 20 49.12 16.50 12.47
N ASN A 21 48.61 16.88 13.65
CA ASN A 21 48.57 15.99 14.80
C ASN A 21 47.39 15.00 14.72
N PRO A 22 47.51 13.79 15.31
CA PRO A 22 46.40 12.84 15.39
C PRO A 22 45.17 13.36 16.17
N SER A 23 45.33 14.39 16.99
CA SER A 23 44.23 15.06 17.69
C SER A 23 43.51 16.13 16.85
N GLU A 24 44.05 16.48 15.69
CA GLU A 24 43.56 17.54 14.79
C GLU A 24 42.81 16.95 13.59
N CYS A 25 42.18 15.78 13.79
CA CYS A 25 41.33 15.16 12.81
C CYS A 25 39.95 15.81 12.78
N CYS A 26 39.36 15.93 11.59
CA CYS A 26 37.99 16.39 11.43
C CYS A 26 36.97 15.34 11.87
N HIS A 27 35.76 15.79 12.21
CA HIS A 27 34.62 14.90 12.40
C HIS A 27 34.36 14.06 11.13
N ILE A 28 33.88 12.83 11.30
CA ILE A 28 33.67 11.86 10.20
C ILE A 28 32.62 12.33 9.17
N GLU A 29 31.72 13.21 9.62
CA GLU A 29 30.66 13.82 8.80
C GLU A 29 31.10 15.11 8.08
N CYS A 30 32.34 15.58 8.28
CA CYS A 30 32.84 16.77 7.57
C CYS A 30 33.24 16.45 6.14
N ALA A 31 32.79 17.27 5.18
CA ALA A 31 33.19 17.29 3.78
C ALA A 31 34.35 18.26 3.50
N GLY A 32 35.41 17.76 2.88
CA GLY A 32 36.58 18.52 2.42
C GLY A 32 37.57 18.91 3.52
N GLY A 33 37.11 19.50 4.62
CA GLY A 33 37.93 19.95 5.75
C GLY A 33 37.08 20.51 6.90
N CYS A 34 37.73 21.00 7.95
CA CYS A 34 37.08 21.54 9.14
C CYS A 34 37.96 22.61 9.81
N THR A 35 37.38 23.37 10.74
CA THR A 35 38.10 24.30 11.63
C THR A 35 38.35 23.72 13.02
N GLY A 36 37.79 22.54 13.32
CA GLY A 36 37.83 21.90 14.62
C GLY A 36 37.29 20.47 14.56
N PRO A 37 37.33 19.74 15.69
CA PRO A 37 37.00 18.32 15.73
C PRO A 37 35.49 18.03 15.79
N LEU A 38 34.63 19.04 16.03
CA LEU A 38 33.20 18.85 16.20
C LEU A 38 32.47 18.75 14.86
N ASP A 39 31.26 18.18 14.88
CA ASP A 39 30.36 18.07 13.72
C ASP A 39 29.79 19.41 13.26
N THR A 40 29.93 20.47 14.07
CA THR A 40 29.59 21.85 13.74
C THR A 40 30.72 22.62 13.06
N ASP A 41 31.95 22.13 13.15
CA ASP A 41 33.15 22.84 12.69
C ASP A 41 33.52 22.50 11.24
N CYS A 42 32.63 21.80 10.54
CA CYS A 42 32.87 21.36 9.17
C CYS A 42 32.68 22.51 8.17
N PHE A 43 33.54 22.60 7.14
CA PHE A 43 33.34 23.56 6.04
C PHE A 43 32.11 23.23 5.19
N ALA A 44 31.82 21.93 5.04
CA ALA A 44 30.62 21.41 4.42
C ALA A 44 30.27 20.07 5.06
N CYS A 45 29.03 19.62 4.94
CA CYS A 45 28.61 18.31 5.43
C CYS A 45 28.78 17.24 4.37
N ARG A 46 29.24 16.06 4.78
CA ARG A 46 29.35 14.88 3.93
C ARG A 46 27.97 14.38 3.48
N ASN A 47 27.02 14.39 4.40
CA ASN A 47 25.65 13.94 4.19
C ASN A 47 24.67 15.11 4.31
N PHE A 48 24.21 15.41 5.52
CA PHE A 48 23.19 16.45 5.73
C PHE A 48 23.61 17.51 6.75
N ASN A 49 23.21 18.76 6.52
CA ASN A 49 23.30 19.84 7.49
C ASN A 49 21.98 19.99 8.25
N ASN A 50 22.01 19.80 9.57
CA ASN A 50 20.87 19.92 10.45
C ASN A 50 20.87 21.24 11.24
N SER A 51 20.79 22.38 10.55
CA SER A 51 20.81 23.72 11.17
C SER A 51 22.13 24.03 11.91
N GLY A 52 23.25 23.57 11.36
CA GLY A 52 24.61 23.75 11.89
C GLY A 52 25.37 22.43 11.90
N PRO A 53 25.03 21.47 12.78
CA PRO A 53 25.70 20.17 12.87
C PRO A 53 25.55 19.33 11.59
N CYS A 54 26.65 18.70 11.18
CA CYS A 54 26.65 17.73 10.09
C CYS A 54 26.26 16.33 10.59
N VAL A 55 25.14 15.81 10.09
CA VAL A 55 24.57 14.53 10.51
C VAL A 55 24.50 13.53 9.36
N PRO A 56 24.64 12.22 9.63
CA PRO A 56 24.54 11.19 8.60
C PRO A 56 23.10 11.03 8.07
N LEU A 57 22.10 11.28 8.92
CA LEU A 57 20.67 11.16 8.62
C LEU A 57 19.91 12.31 9.29
N CYS A 58 18.91 12.86 8.59
CA CYS A 58 18.00 13.82 9.21
C CYS A 58 17.13 13.14 10.29
N PRO A 59 16.69 13.90 11.32
CA PRO A 59 15.75 13.44 12.33
C PRO A 59 14.53 12.75 11.72
N GLN A 60 14.35 11.47 12.03
CA GLN A 60 13.33 10.64 11.43
C GLN A 60 11.91 11.12 11.80
N PRO A 61 10.92 10.95 10.91
CA PRO A 61 9.54 11.36 11.16
C PRO A 61 8.85 10.51 12.23
N LEU A 62 9.35 9.30 12.47
CA LEU A 62 8.85 8.38 13.47
C LEU A 62 9.98 7.99 14.42
N ILE A 63 9.69 7.96 15.71
CA ILE A 63 10.58 7.51 16.78
C ILE A 63 9.91 6.37 17.55
N TYR A 64 10.70 5.43 18.04
CA TYR A 64 10.20 4.31 18.82
C TYR A 64 9.94 4.75 20.27
N ASN A 65 8.70 4.61 20.71
CA ASN A 65 8.30 4.88 22.09
C ASN A 65 8.43 3.61 22.94
N LYS A 66 9.26 3.68 23.99
CA LYS A 66 9.57 2.56 24.89
C LYS A 66 8.36 2.08 25.71
N HIS A 67 7.36 2.94 25.92
CA HIS A 67 6.17 2.62 26.73
C HIS A 67 5.05 2.00 25.89
N THR A 68 4.89 2.45 24.64
CA THR A 68 3.82 1.97 23.75
C THR A 68 4.30 0.87 22.80
N PHE A 69 5.61 0.65 22.69
CA PHE A 69 6.25 -0.33 21.80
C PHE A 69 5.90 -0.10 20.32
N LYS A 70 5.63 1.15 19.96
CA LYS A 70 5.24 1.59 18.60
C LYS A 70 6.12 2.72 18.12
N LEU A 71 6.18 2.86 16.80
CA LEU A 71 6.73 4.03 16.13
C LEU A 71 5.70 5.16 16.16
N GLU A 72 6.04 6.27 16.81
CA GLU A 72 5.19 7.44 17.01
C GLU A 72 5.77 8.68 16.30
N PRO A 73 4.94 9.67 15.92
CA PRO A 73 5.41 10.88 15.28
C PRO A 73 6.42 11.64 16.13
N ASN A 74 7.58 11.91 15.56
CA ASN A 74 8.64 12.67 16.22
C ASN A 74 8.37 14.19 16.11
N PRO A 75 8.28 14.94 17.22
CA PRO A 75 8.12 16.39 17.17
C PRO A 75 9.32 17.12 16.53
N ASP A 76 10.52 16.56 16.62
CA ASP A 76 11.76 17.13 16.06
C ASP A 76 12.06 16.62 14.65
N ALA A 77 11.08 15.98 14.00
CA ALA A 77 11.20 15.46 12.65
C ALA A 77 11.63 16.55 11.66
N LYS A 78 12.61 16.21 10.81
CA LYS A 78 12.99 17.05 9.68
C LYS A 78 13.10 16.20 8.42
N TYR A 79 12.74 16.81 7.30
CA TYR A 79 12.77 16.19 5.98
C TYR A 79 14.09 16.50 5.28
N GLN A 80 14.56 15.54 4.50
CA GLN A 80 15.73 15.70 3.65
C GLN A 80 15.36 16.54 2.42
N TYR A 81 16.06 17.65 2.24
CA TYR A 81 15.97 18.49 1.04
C TYR A 81 17.37 18.71 0.48
N GLY A 82 17.75 17.92 -0.54
CA GLY A 82 19.13 17.91 -1.02
C GLY A 82 20.10 17.48 0.07
N SER A 83 21.03 18.34 0.47
CA SER A 83 22.02 18.12 1.52
C SER A 83 21.70 18.82 2.85
N ILE A 84 20.45 19.26 3.06
CA ILE A 84 20.00 19.92 4.30
C ILE A 84 18.77 19.24 4.90
N CYS A 85 18.59 19.39 6.21
CA CYS A 85 17.40 18.95 6.92
C CYS A 85 16.46 20.14 7.18
N VAL A 86 15.22 20.06 6.72
CA VAL A 86 14.21 21.12 6.85
C VAL A 86 12.99 20.65 7.63
N ALA A 87 12.45 21.49 8.53
CA ALA A 87 11.24 21.15 9.28
C ALA A 87 9.99 21.11 8.40
N GLN A 88 9.97 21.90 7.32
CA GLN A 88 8.89 21.94 6.34
C GLN A 88 9.49 21.97 4.93
N CYS A 89 8.88 21.23 4.01
CA CYS A 89 9.32 21.26 2.62
C CYS A 89 9.06 22.64 2.00
N PRO A 90 9.93 23.11 1.10
CA PRO A 90 9.72 24.35 0.36
C PRO A 90 8.43 24.35 -0.47
N THR A 91 8.03 25.53 -0.98
CA THR A 91 6.87 25.64 -1.86
C THR A 91 7.03 24.78 -3.12
N ASN A 92 5.94 24.16 -3.57
CA ASN A 92 5.89 23.21 -4.68
C ASN A 92 6.63 21.87 -4.46
N PHE A 93 7.06 21.56 -3.24
CA PHE A 93 7.56 20.23 -2.86
C PHE A 93 6.52 19.48 -2.03
N VAL A 94 6.57 18.15 -2.13
CA VAL A 94 5.70 17.21 -1.44
C VAL A 94 6.57 16.30 -0.58
N VAL A 95 6.08 15.92 0.59
CA VAL A 95 6.78 14.98 1.48
C VAL A 95 6.57 13.55 0.99
N ASP A 96 7.66 12.83 0.71
CA ASP A 96 7.62 11.37 0.53
C ASP A 96 8.49 10.68 1.60
N GLY A 97 7.86 9.99 2.54
CA GLY A 97 8.56 9.37 3.67
C GLY A 97 9.31 10.41 4.52
N SER A 98 10.64 10.40 4.44
CA SER A 98 11.55 11.30 5.17
C SER A 98 12.17 12.40 4.27
N SER A 99 11.70 12.56 3.03
CA SER A 99 12.35 13.42 2.03
C SER A 99 11.35 14.34 1.32
N CYS A 100 11.82 15.49 0.86
CA CYS A 100 11.06 16.43 0.05
C CYS A 100 11.30 16.14 -1.44
N VAL A 101 10.27 15.72 -2.16
CA VAL A 101 10.30 15.43 -3.60
C VAL A 101 9.46 16.44 -4.36
N SER A 102 9.80 16.70 -5.63
CA SER A 102 9.01 17.60 -6.47
C SER A 102 7.68 16.99 -6.89
N ASN A 103 7.68 15.69 -7.21
CA ASN A 103 6.50 14.92 -7.60
C ASN A 103 6.48 13.58 -6.87
N CYS A 104 5.28 13.08 -6.55
CA CYS A 104 5.14 11.75 -5.98
C CYS A 104 5.57 10.66 -6.98
N PRO A 105 6.13 9.54 -6.47
CA PRO A 105 6.34 8.31 -7.25
C PRO A 105 5.07 7.80 -7.93
N ILE A 106 5.21 6.99 -8.98
CA ILE A 106 4.10 6.51 -9.83
C ILE A 106 3.07 5.68 -9.05
N ASP A 107 3.51 5.02 -7.98
CA ASP A 107 2.73 4.17 -7.07
C ASP A 107 2.10 4.93 -5.88
N LYS A 108 2.32 6.25 -5.81
CA LYS A 108 1.80 7.12 -4.74
C LYS A 108 0.99 8.27 -5.32
N MET A 109 0.09 8.81 -4.50
CA MET A 109 -0.68 10.01 -4.84
C MET A 109 -0.41 11.13 -3.85
N GLU A 110 -0.54 12.38 -4.31
CA GLU A 110 -0.45 13.56 -3.46
C GLU A 110 -1.75 13.70 -2.66
N VAL A 111 -1.63 13.68 -1.33
CA VAL A 111 -2.71 13.88 -0.38
C VAL A 111 -2.35 15.03 0.54
N GLU A 112 -3.30 15.93 0.76
CA GLU A 112 -3.12 17.02 1.73
C GLU A 112 -3.68 16.59 3.08
N LYS A 113 -2.81 16.41 4.08
CA LYS A 113 -3.19 16.11 5.48
C LYS A 113 -2.66 17.20 6.38
N ASN A 114 -3.53 17.80 7.19
CA ASN A 114 -3.20 18.89 8.12
C ASN A 114 -2.46 20.06 7.45
N GLY A 115 -2.82 20.40 6.20
CA GLY A 115 -2.18 21.47 5.43
C GLY A 115 -0.79 21.15 4.87
N VAL A 116 -0.33 19.89 4.98
CA VAL A 116 0.94 19.42 4.42
C VAL A 116 0.65 18.43 3.29
N LYS A 117 1.23 18.71 2.12
CA LYS A 117 1.19 17.80 0.95
C LYS A 117 2.12 16.62 1.18
N ARG A 118 1.58 15.40 1.13
CA ARG A 118 2.32 14.15 1.35
C ARG A 118 2.01 13.13 0.25
N CYS A 119 2.96 12.26 -0.04
CA CYS A 119 2.78 11.13 -0.96
C CYS A 119 2.33 9.91 -0.17
N GLU A 120 1.11 9.43 -0.42
CA GLU A 120 0.60 8.20 0.19
C GLU A 120 0.49 7.08 -0.86
N PRO A 121 0.83 5.83 -0.50
CA PRO A 121 0.69 4.69 -1.41
C PRO A 121 -0.77 4.53 -1.86
N CYS A 122 -0.95 4.30 -3.15
CA CYS A 122 -2.26 4.03 -3.71
C CYS A 122 -2.76 2.66 -3.19
N GLY A 123 -4.01 2.58 -2.74
CA GLY A 123 -4.65 1.31 -2.31
C GLY A 123 -4.96 0.35 -3.47
N GLY A 124 -4.14 0.36 -4.51
CA GLY A 124 -4.37 -0.23 -5.82
C GLY A 124 -3.73 0.63 -6.92
N LEU A 125 -4.43 0.80 -8.04
CA LEU A 125 -3.97 1.69 -9.11
C LEU A 125 -4.23 3.16 -8.73
N CYS A 126 -3.24 4.03 -8.95
CA CYS A 126 -3.39 5.44 -8.67
C CYS A 126 -4.45 6.09 -9.58
N PRO A 127 -5.33 6.96 -9.03
CA PRO A 127 -6.38 7.61 -9.80
C PRO A 127 -5.84 8.37 -11.00
N LYS A 128 -6.37 8.08 -12.19
CA LYS A 128 -6.08 8.84 -13.41
C LYS A 128 -7.40 9.24 -14.05
N VAL A 129 -7.57 10.55 -14.26
CA VAL A 129 -8.72 11.08 -14.99
C VAL A 129 -8.40 11.00 -16.48
N PHE A 130 -9.19 10.23 -17.21
CA PHE A 130 -9.09 10.15 -18.67
C PHE A 130 -10.31 10.83 -19.29
N TYR A 131 -10.06 11.73 -20.22
CA TYR A 131 -11.11 12.31 -21.07
C TYR A 131 -11.20 11.47 -22.34
N LEU A 132 -12.28 10.71 -22.50
CA LEU A 132 -12.51 9.89 -23.68
C LEU A 132 -13.36 10.69 -24.67
N ALA A 133 -12.73 11.17 -25.74
CA ALA A 133 -13.40 11.77 -26.89
C ALA A 133 -13.43 10.76 -28.04
N PHE A 134 -14.59 10.18 -28.35
CA PHE A 134 -14.77 9.33 -29.54
C PHE A 134 -15.44 10.16 -30.64
N ASN A 135 -14.71 10.39 -31.74
CA ASN A 135 -15.14 10.94 -33.03
C ASN A 135 -16.12 12.13 -32.99
N GLY A 136 -15.59 13.34 -32.73
CA GLY A 136 -16.20 14.60 -33.18
C GLY A 136 -17.54 14.97 -32.55
N CYS A 137 -18.05 14.22 -31.57
CA CYS A 137 -19.23 14.61 -30.81
C CYS A 137 -18.79 15.15 -29.46
N PHE A 138 -19.00 16.45 -29.25
CA PHE A 138 -18.87 17.15 -27.97
C PHE A 138 -20.04 16.75 -27.05
N LEU A 139 -20.19 15.45 -26.77
CA LEU A 139 -21.15 14.94 -25.79
C LEU A 139 -20.35 14.29 -24.65
N PRO A 140 -20.54 14.72 -23.39
CA PRO A 140 -19.88 14.14 -22.23
C PRO A 140 -20.56 12.80 -21.89
N ALA A 141 -20.41 11.78 -22.73
CA ALA A 141 -21.04 10.48 -22.56
C ALA A 141 -20.13 9.36 -23.06
N PHE A 142 -19.87 8.35 -22.21
CA PHE A 142 -19.20 7.13 -22.63
C PHE A 142 -20.21 6.28 -23.40
N CYS A 143 -20.31 6.50 -24.72
CA CYS A 143 -21.16 5.72 -25.61
C CYS A 143 -20.29 4.82 -26.49
N LEU A 144 -20.30 3.51 -26.22
CA LEU A 144 -19.84 2.48 -27.15
C LEU A 144 -20.88 2.34 -28.28
N PHE A 145 -20.74 3.21 -29.27
CA PHE A 145 -21.35 3.08 -30.60
C PHE A 145 -20.66 1.93 -31.38
N PRO A 146 -21.26 1.42 -32.47
CA PRO A 146 -20.78 0.20 -33.14
C PRO A 146 -19.47 0.41 -33.91
N SER A 147 -18.35 0.53 -33.20
CA SER A 147 -16.98 0.39 -33.75
C SER A 147 -16.45 -1.05 -33.64
N VAL A 148 -17.30 -1.99 -33.23
CA VAL A 148 -17.01 -3.44 -33.26
C VAL A 148 -16.93 -3.94 -34.70
N LYS A 149 -17.51 -3.22 -35.67
CA LYS A 149 -17.39 -3.50 -37.10
C LYS A 149 -16.49 -2.45 -37.76
N SER A 150 -15.60 -2.91 -38.65
CA SER A 150 -14.68 -2.04 -39.40
C SER A 150 -15.43 -0.91 -40.10
N ASP A 151 -15.01 0.32 -39.86
CA ASP A 151 -15.48 1.47 -40.64
C ASP A 151 -14.59 1.60 -41.88
N LYS A 152 -15.03 0.97 -42.98
CA LYS A 152 -14.33 1.04 -44.27
C LYS A 152 -14.30 2.45 -44.86
N TYR A 153 -15.20 3.35 -44.46
CA TYR A 153 -15.27 4.71 -44.99
C TYR A 153 -14.17 5.60 -44.41
N ASN A 154 -13.91 5.46 -43.10
CA ASN A 154 -12.86 6.20 -42.40
C ASN A 154 -11.54 5.42 -42.25
N GLY A 155 -11.45 4.21 -42.82
CA GLY A 155 -10.27 3.35 -42.71
C GLY A 155 -9.98 2.85 -41.29
N VAL A 156 -10.99 2.81 -40.41
CA VAL A 156 -10.80 2.41 -39.01
C VAL A 156 -10.90 0.88 -38.92
N PRO A 157 -9.83 0.20 -38.43
CA PRO A 157 -9.87 -1.23 -38.22
C PRO A 157 -10.87 -1.60 -37.11
N PRO A 158 -11.40 -2.82 -37.12
CA PRO A 158 -12.30 -3.28 -36.06
C PRO A 158 -11.59 -3.24 -34.71
N LEU A 159 -12.33 -2.87 -33.66
CA LEU A 159 -11.80 -2.85 -32.30
C LEU A 159 -11.44 -4.28 -31.85
N ASP A 160 -10.19 -4.48 -31.47
CA ASP A 160 -9.73 -5.72 -30.85
C ASP A 160 -10.37 -5.86 -29.45
N PRO A 161 -11.14 -6.94 -29.18
CA PRO A 161 -11.79 -7.15 -27.89
C PRO A 161 -10.80 -7.15 -26.71
N GLU A 162 -9.55 -7.55 -26.91
CA GLU A 162 -8.53 -7.53 -25.85
C GLU A 162 -8.21 -6.11 -25.36
N LYS A 163 -8.35 -5.11 -26.24
CA LYS A 163 -8.15 -3.70 -25.86
C LYS A 163 -9.23 -3.18 -24.92
N LEU A 164 -10.40 -3.83 -24.85
CA LEU A 164 -11.45 -3.47 -23.89
C LEU A 164 -11.07 -3.78 -22.44
N LYS A 165 -10.10 -4.68 -22.21
CA LYS A 165 -9.63 -5.01 -20.85
C LYS A 165 -9.00 -3.81 -20.13
N ILE A 166 -8.63 -2.76 -20.85
CA ILE A 166 -8.17 -1.49 -20.26
C ILE A 166 -9.23 -0.88 -19.32
N PHE A 167 -10.52 -1.13 -19.59
CA PHE A 167 -11.60 -0.60 -18.76
C PHE A 167 -11.73 -1.29 -17.40
N ASN A 168 -11.00 -2.38 -17.16
CA ASN A 168 -11.02 -3.06 -15.87
C ASN A 168 -10.49 -2.17 -14.75
N THR A 169 -9.75 -1.12 -15.06
CA THR A 169 -9.26 -0.17 -14.05
C THR A 169 -10.27 0.95 -13.73
N VAL A 170 -11.38 1.03 -14.47
CA VAL A 170 -12.37 2.10 -14.31
C VAL A 170 -13.22 1.84 -13.06
N GLN A 171 -13.19 2.78 -12.12
CA GLN A 171 -13.99 2.75 -10.89
C GLN A 171 -15.15 3.74 -10.90
N GLU A 172 -15.03 4.82 -11.65
CA GLU A 172 -16.04 5.88 -11.69
C GLU A 172 -16.24 6.40 -13.11
N ILE A 173 -17.50 6.59 -13.49
CA ILE A 173 -17.92 7.26 -14.72
C ILE A 173 -18.69 8.53 -14.34
N THR A 174 -18.24 9.68 -14.82
CA THR A 174 -18.81 11.00 -14.45
C THR A 174 -20.17 11.28 -15.08
N ASP A 175 -20.47 10.68 -16.22
CA ASP A 175 -21.67 10.99 -17.00
C ASP A 175 -22.48 9.72 -17.28
N VAL A 176 -22.49 9.25 -18.53
CA VAL A 176 -23.32 8.12 -19.00
C VAL A 176 -22.44 6.96 -19.42
N LEU A 177 -22.84 5.73 -19.06
CA LEU A 177 -22.37 4.49 -19.67
C LEU A 177 -23.42 3.99 -20.67
N CYS A 178 -23.08 3.97 -21.96
CA CYS A 178 -23.99 3.55 -23.02
C CYS A 178 -23.31 2.50 -23.90
N ILE A 179 -23.95 1.34 -24.03
CA ILE A 179 -23.44 0.17 -24.74
C ILE A 179 -24.51 -0.27 -25.73
N GLN A 180 -24.25 -0.02 -27.02
CA GLN A 180 -25.13 -0.39 -28.13
C GLN A 180 -24.57 -1.51 -29.00
N SER A 181 -23.30 -1.84 -28.81
CA SER A 181 -22.59 -2.89 -29.53
C SER A 181 -21.54 -3.52 -28.62
N TRP A 182 -21.40 -4.84 -28.69
CA TRP A 182 -20.44 -5.62 -27.92
C TRP A 182 -19.84 -6.72 -28.78
N PRO A 183 -18.59 -7.15 -28.56
CA PRO A 183 -18.02 -8.30 -29.24
C PRO A 183 -18.88 -9.55 -29.06
N GLU A 184 -19.04 -10.33 -30.13
CA GLU A 184 -19.84 -11.57 -30.10
C GLU A 184 -19.20 -12.63 -29.19
N ASN A 185 -17.88 -12.56 -29.02
CA ASN A 185 -17.05 -13.50 -28.26
C ASN A 185 -17.12 -13.25 -26.74
N MET A 186 -17.77 -12.16 -26.30
CA MET A 186 -17.86 -11.77 -24.90
C MET A 186 -19.31 -11.87 -24.43
N SER A 187 -19.53 -12.63 -23.35
CA SER A 187 -20.85 -12.91 -22.79
C SER A 187 -21.29 -11.93 -21.69
N ASP A 188 -20.39 -11.11 -21.17
CA ASP A 188 -20.66 -10.15 -20.10
C ASP A 188 -19.89 -8.83 -20.26
N LEU A 189 -20.16 -7.88 -19.37
CA LEU A 189 -19.45 -6.61 -19.26
C LEU A 189 -18.42 -6.63 -18.12
N SER A 190 -17.79 -7.80 -17.84
CA SER A 190 -16.79 -7.96 -16.77
C SER A 190 -15.59 -7.03 -16.89
N VAL A 191 -15.35 -6.45 -18.07
CA VAL A 191 -14.36 -5.37 -18.23
C VAL A 191 -14.69 -4.14 -17.38
N PHE A 192 -15.93 -3.97 -16.92
CA PHE A 192 -16.33 -2.93 -15.96
C PHE A 192 -16.53 -3.51 -14.54
N SER A 193 -15.89 -4.65 -14.21
CA SER A 193 -16.10 -5.32 -12.91
C SER A 193 -15.70 -4.48 -11.70
N ASN A 194 -14.82 -3.48 -11.86
CA ASN A 194 -14.39 -2.55 -10.82
C ASN A 194 -15.16 -1.23 -10.82
N LEU A 195 -16.12 -1.03 -11.73
CA LEU A 195 -16.95 0.17 -11.78
C LEU A 195 -17.84 0.23 -10.54
N GLN A 196 -17.65 1.25 -9.70
CA GLN A 196 -18.38 1.44 -8.45
C GLN A 196 -19.48 2.48 -8.56
N THR A 197 -19.22 3.58 -9.28
CA THR A 197 -20.11 4.73 -9.32
C THR A 197 -20.32 5.25 -10.74
N ILE A 198 -21.59 5.53 -11.07
CA ILE A 198 -21.96 6.35 -12.23
C ILE A 198 -22.60 7.63 -11.71
N GLN A 199 -21.98 8.76 -11.99
CA GLN A 199 -22.40 10.05 -11.45
C GLN A 199 -23.61 10.62 -12.19
N GLY A 200 -23.72 10.44 -13.51
CA GLY A 200 -24.86 10.94 -14.28
C GLY A 200 -24.93 12.46 -14.39
N ARG A 201 -23.78 13.18 -14.36
CA ARG A 201 -23.76 14.66 -14.45
C ARG A 201 -24.43 15.16 -15.74
N THR A 202 -24.22 14.43 -16.84
CA THR A 202 -24.95 14.59 -18.09
C THR A 202 -25.72 13.32 -18.38
N LEU A 203 -26.95 13.44 -18.88
CA LEU A 203 -27.84 12.29 -19.14
C LEU A 203 -28.11 12.13 -20.64
N TYR A 204 -28.07 10.90 -21.13
CA TYR A 204 -28.46 10.60 -22.51
C TYR A 204 -29.95 10.25 -22.55
N LYS A 205 -30.78 11.15 -23.06
CA LYS A 205 -32.25 11.00 -23.07
C LYS A 205 -32.85 10.67 -21.68
N GLY A 206 -32.24 11.18 -20.62
CA GLY A 206 -32.65 10.93 -19.23
C GLY A 206 -32.04 9.67 -18.58
N TYR A 207 -31.18 8.94 -19.31
CA TYR A 207 -30.53 7.73 -18.82
C TYR A 207 -29.04 7.96 -18.52
N SER A 208 -28.56 7.32 -17.46
CA SER A 208 -27.14 7.27 -17.07
C SER A 208 -26.50 5.92 -17.35
N LEU A 209 -27.30 4.85 -17.48
CA LEU A 209 -26.87 3.54 -17.95
C LEU A 209 -27.79 3.05 -19.07
N LEU A 210 -27.21 2.75 -20.23
CA LEU A 210 -27.92 2.26 -21.42
C LEU A 210 -27.24 0.98 -21.92
N VAL A 211 -27.97 -0.14 -21.98
CA VAL A 211 -27.47 -1.42 -22.55
C VAL A 211 -28.54 -1.98 -23.47
N MET A 212 -28.34 -1.89 -24.78
CA MET A 212 -29.40 -2.28 -25.71
C MET A 212 -28.94 -2.97 -26.98
N ARG A 213 -29.78 -3.90 -27.47
CA ARG A 213 -29.62 -4.62 -28.75
C ARG A 213 -28.34 -5.45 -28.86
N ILE A 214 -27.90 -6.06 -27.75
CA ILE A 214 -26.71 -6.92 -27.72
C ILE A 214 -27.15 -8.39 -27.59
N PRO A 215 -27.04 -9.21 -28.65
CA PRO A 215 -27.49 -10.59 -28.63
C PRO A 215 -26.49 -11.54 -27.93
N SER A 216 -25.20 -11.22 -27.88
CA SER A 216 -24.17 -12.07 -27.24
C SER A 216 -24.20 -12.02 -25.70
N LEU A 217 -24.81 -10.99 -25.13
CA LEU A 217 -24.77 -10.72 -23.69
C LEU A 217 -25.71 -11.66 -22.93
N THR A 218 -25.17 -12.39 -21.96
CA THR A 218 -25.91 -13.30 -21.07
C THR A 218 -26.04 -12.78 -19.64
N SER A 219 -25.08 -11.98 -19.17
CA SER A 219 -25.08 -11.33 -17.86
C SER A 219 -24.45 -9.94 -17.93
N LEU A 220 -24.76 -9.06 -16.98
CA LEU A 220 -24.16 -7.72 -16.94
C LEU A 220 -22.73 -7.76 -16.39
N GLY A 221 -22.47 -8.49 -15.30
CA GLY A 221 -21.12 -8.60 -14.73
C GLY A 221 -20.61 -7.34 -14.01
N LEU A 222 -21.49 -6.40 -13.65
CA LEU A 222 -21.16 -5.14 -12.98
C LEU A 222 -21.03 -5.29 -11.45
N ARG A 223 -20.23 -6.28 -11.00
CA ARG A 223 -20.18 -6.74 -9.60
C ARG A 223 -19.85 -5.66 -8.56
N SER A 224 -19.05 -4.65 -8.91
CA SER A 224 -18.67 -3.58 -7.97
C SER A 224 -19.60 -2.39 -8.00
N LEU A 225 -20.61 -2.35 -8.88
CA LEU A 225 -21.49 -1.19 -8.99
C LEU A 225 -22.32 -1.05 -7.72
N ARG A 226 -22.15 0.07 -7.03
CA ARG A 226 -22.86 0.38 -5.77
C ARG A 226 -23.81 1.56 -5.93
N LYS A 227 -23.49 2.52 -6.79
CA LYS A 227 -24.23 3.78 -6.82
C LYS A 227 -24.39 4.37 -8.22
N ILE A 228 -25.61 4.83 -8.50
CA ILE A 228 -25.96 5.70 -9.63
C ILE A 228 -26.58 6.97 -9.02
N ASN A 229 -25.89 8.10 -9.16
CA ASN A 229 -26.29 9.36 -8.51
C ASN A 229 -27.46 10.05 -9.23
N ASP A 230 -27.40 10.16 -10.56
CA ASP A 230 -28.48 10.72 -11.35
C ASP A 230 -28.68 9.92 -12.65
N GLY A 231 -29.88 10.02 -13.23
CA GLY A 231 -30.30 9.30 -14.44
C GLY A 231 -30.94 7.94 -14.19
N SER A 232 -31.73 7.51 -15.17
CA SER A 232 -32.41 6.21 -15.18
C SER A 232 -31.59 5.12 -15.89
N VAL A 233 -31.94 3.86 -15.66
CA VAL A 233 -31.33 2.70 -16.32
C VAL A 233 -32.23 2.20 -17.45
N TYR A 234 -31.64 1.91 -18.61
CA TYR A 234 -32.35 1.38 -19.78
C TYR A 234 -31.67 0.13 -20.32
N ILE A 235 -32.31 -1.02 -20.12
CA ILE A 235 -31.81 -2.33 -20.55
C ILE A 235 -32.88 -3.00 -21.41
N THR A 236 -32.76 -2.93 -22.74
CA THR A 236 -33.78 -3.49 -23.65
C THR A 236 -33.20 -4.10 -24.92
N GLY A 237 -33.89 -5.10 -25.49
CA GLY A 237 -33.49 -5.70 -26.77
C GLY A 237 -32.28 -6.64 -26.68
N ASN A 238 -31.87 -7.06 -25.48
CA ASN A 238 -30.79 -8.04 -25.26
C ASN A 238 -31.42 -9.43 -25.09
N LYS A 239 -31.48 -10.23 -26.16
CA LYS A 239 -32.31 -11.46 -26.21
C LYS A 239 -31.90 -12.55 -25.21
N ASN A 240 -30.61 -12.65 -24.90
CA ASN A 240 -30.05 -13.71 -24.05
C ASN A 240 -29.69 -13.22 -22.64
N LEU A 241 -30.00 -11.96 -22.31
CA LEU A 241 -29.55 -11.33 -21.06
C LEU A 241 -30.42 -11.73 -19.87
N CYS A 242 -29.77 -12.24 -18.83
CA CYS A 242 -30.41 -12.75 -17.63
C CYS A 242 -29.87 -12.05 -16.36
N TYR A 243 -30.40 -12.40 -15.18
CA TYR A 243 -30.04 -11.87 -13.86
C TYR A 243 -30.38 -10.40 -13.58
N HIS A 244 -30.49 -9.54 -14.61
CA HIS A 244 -30.81 -8.10 -14.46
C HIS A 244 -32.12 -7.81 -13.71
N ASN A 245 -33.06 -8.75 -13.71
CA ASN A 245 -34.33 -8.71 -12.97
C ASN A 245 -34.19 -9.03 -11.48
N THR A 246 -33.14 -9.75 -11.08
CA THR A 246 -32.88 -10.08 -9.67
C THR A 246 -32.28 -8.90 -8.91
N VAL A 247 -31.61 -7.99 -9.62
CA VAL A 247 -30.91 -6.83 -9.06
C VAL A 247 -31.92 -5.87 -8.43
N ASN A 248 -31.73 -5.59 -7.15
CA ASN A 248 -32.48 -4.56 -6.45
C ASN A 248 -32.00 -3.15 -6.80
N TRP A 249 -32.52 -2.61 -7.91
CA TRP A 249 -32.17 -1.29 -8.43
C TRP A 249 -32.47 -0.12 -7.49
N THR A 250 -33.40 -0.27 -6.54
CA THR A 250 -33.73 0.81 -5.58
C THR A 250 -32.60 1.10 -4.60
N ARG A 251 -31.65 0.17 -4.41
CA ARG A 251 -30.46 0.39 -3.58
C ARG A 251 -29.36 1.16 -4.31
N ILE A 252 -29.33 1.08 -5.65
CA ILE A 252 -28.27 1.65 -6.48
C ILE A 252 -28.66 3.05 -6.95
N LEU A 253 -29.93 3.24 -7.32
CA LEU A 253 -30.44 4.50 -7.86
C LEU A 253 -30.79 5.47 -6.73
N SER A 254 -30.21 6.67 -6.78
CA SER A 254 -30.49 7.73 -5.79
C SER A 254 -31.83 8.43 -6.02
N SER A 255 -32.44 8.29 -7.20
CA SER A 255 -33.74 8.89 -7.56
C SER A 255 -34.69 7.82 -8.09
N ILE A 256 -35.86 7.67 -7.43
CA ILE A 256 -36.88 6.67 -7.78
C ILE A 256 -37.60 7.13 -9.05
N LYS A 257 -37.14 6.69 -10.21
CA LYS A 257 -37.95 6.70 -11.44
C LYS A 257 -37.96 5.30 -12.05
N SER A 258 -39.08 4.61 -11.78
CA SER A 258 -39.57 3.34 -12.32
C SER A 258 -38.69 2.64 -13.37
N CYS A 259 -38.08 1.53 -12.98
CA CYS A 259 -37.53 0.56 -13.93
C CYS A 259 -38.69 -0.27 -14.48
N SER A 260 -39.05 -0.08 -15.76
CA SER A 260 -40.11 -0.84 -16.41
C SER A 260 -39.51 -1.77 -17.47
N SER A 261 -39.33 -3.04 -17.11
CA SER A 261 -39.25 -4.14 -18.07
C SER A 261 -39.57 -5.46 -17.37
N VAL A 262 -40.84 -5.87 -17.48
CA VAL A 262 -41.33 -7.21 -17.15
C VAL A 262 -40.80 -8.20 -18.18
N CYS A 263 -40.10 -9.25 -17.75
CA CYS A 263 -39.77 -10.45 -18.56
C CYS A 263 -39.77 -11.71 -17.68
N ALA A 264 -40.24 -12.81 -18.27
CA ALA A 264 -40.57 -14.07 -17.61
C ALA A 264 -39.35 -14.86 -17.13
N VAL A 265 -39.52 -15.53 -15.99
CA VAL A 265 -38.58 -16.49 -15.40
C VAL A 265 -38.50 -17.71 -16.31
N ASN A 266 -37.35 -17.93 -16.96
CA ASN A 266 -37.03 -19.25 -17.51
C ASN A 266 -36.23 -20.03 -16.47
N ASP A 267 -36.64 -21.28 -16.24
CA ASP A 267 -36.04 -22.22 -15.30
C ASP A 267 -34.52 -22.35 -15.51
N GLY A 268 -33.75 -22.12 -14.44
CA GLY A 268 -32.34 -22.49 -14.34
C GLY A 268 -31.32 -21.37 -14.13
N GLN A 269 -31.70 -20.09 -14.20
CA GLN A 269 -30.78 -18.95 -14.05
C GLN A 269 -31.09 -18.14 -12.79
N VAL A 270 -30.72 -18.71 -11.66
CA VAL A 270 -30.91 -18.13 -10.31
C VAL A 270 -29.55 -17.70 -9.77
N CYS A 271 -29.54 -16.69 -8.91
CA CYS A 271 -28.35 -16.28 -8.19
C CYS A 271 -27.77 -17.42 -7.35
N ASP A 272 -26.48 -17.32 -7.04
CA ASP A 272 -25.80 -18.27 -6.17
C ASP A 272 -26.49 -18.34 -4.79
N PRO A 273 -26.61 -19.52 -4.14
CA PRO A 273 -27.22 -19.66 -2.81
C PRO A 273 -26.56 -18.81 -1.71
N LEU A 274 -25.31 -18.38 -1.91
CA LEU A 274 -24.57 -17.49 -1.00
C LEU A 274 -24.93 -16.01 -1.18
N CYS A 275 -25.61 -15.64 -2.27
CA CYS A 275 -26.12 -14.30 -2.47
C CYS A 275 -27.31 -13.99 -1.54
N SER A 276 -27.45 -12.73 -1.15
CA SER A 276 -28.61 -12.25 -0.42
C SER A 276 -29.84 -12.08 -1.34
N SER A 277 -30.94 -11.62 -0.77
CA SER A 277 -32.15 -11.22 -1.51
C SER A 277 -31.98 -9.95 -2.36
N ASP A 278 -30.81 -9.29 -2.31
CA ASP A 278 -30.54 -8.09 -3.12
C ASP A 278 -30.24 -8.41 -4.60
N GLY A 279 -30.06 -9.68 -4.94
CA GLY A 279 -29.84 -10.15 -6.30
C GLY A 279 -28.37 -10.30 -6.70
N CYS A 280 -28.14 -10.53 -7.99
CA CYS A 280 -26.82 -10.79 -8.56
C CYS A 280 -26.67 -10.22 -9.98
N TRP A 281 -25.43 -9.98 -10.38
CA TRP A 281 -25.06 -9.44 -11.69
C TRP A 281 -24.78 -10.51 -12.76
N GLY A 282 -24.78 -11.78 -12.36
CA GLY A 282 -24.41 -12.94 -13.16
C GLY A 282 -24.35 -14.22 -12.31
N PRO A 283 -23.91 -15.33 -12.90
CA PRO A 283 -23.74 -16.59 -12.18
C PRO A 283 -22.51 -16.56 -11.26
N GLY A 284 -22.59 -17.28 -10.14
CA GLY A 284 -21.47 -17.51 -9.23
C GLY A 284 -21.46 -16.59 -7.99
N PRO A 285 -20.68 -16.97 -6.95
CA PRO A 285 -20.65 -16.27 -5.66
C PRO A 285 -19.91 -14.94 -5.69
N ASP A 286 -19.20 -14.62 -6.77
CA ASP A 286 -18.49 -13.34 -6.99
C ASP A 286 -19.33 -12.27 -7.69
N GLN A 287 -20.56 -12.64 -8.11
CA GLN A 287 -21.50 -11.75 -8.80
C GLN A 287 -22.64 -11.27 -7.91
N CYS A 288 -22.65 -11.63 -6.64
CA CYS A 288 -23.68 -11.20 -5.70
C CYS A 288 -23.62 -9.68 -5.45
N MET A 289 -24.78 -9.03 -5.34
CA MET A 289 -24.87 -7.64 -4.89
C MET A 289 -24.42 -7.48 -3.44
N SER A 290 -24.81 -8.43 -2.59
CA SER A 290 -24.38 -8.54 -1.21
C SER A 290 -24.40 -10.01 -0.78
N CYS A 291 -23.49 -10.36 0.13
CA CYS A 291 -23.35 -11.72 0.63
C CYS A 291 -24.29 -12.00 1.79
N LYS A 292 -24.81 -13.22 1.86
CA LYS A 292 -25.69 -13.66 2.95
C LYS A 292 -24.97 -13.82 4.29
N LYS A 293 -23.71 -14.30 4.26
CA LYS A 293 -22.87 -14.55 5.44
C LYS A 293 -21.60 -13.71 5.42
N TYR A 294 -20.60 -14.14 4.66
CA TYR A 294 -19.29 -13.48 4.62
C TYR A 294 -18.86 -13.17 3.19
N SER A 295 -18.02 -12.14 3.04
CA SER A 295 -17.39 -11.75 1.78
C SER A 295 -15.87 -11.86 1.90
N ARG A 296 -15.22 -12.53 0.95
CA ARG A 296 -13.77 -12.63 0.81
C ARG A 296 -13.37 -11.94 -0.49
N GLY A 297 -12.85 -10.72 -0.41
CA GLY A 297 -12.40 -9.96 -1.59
C GLY A 297 -13.49 -9.80 -2.65
N GLY A 298 -14.76 -9.67 -2.23
CA GLY A 298 -15.91 -9.56 -3.13
C GLY A 298 -16.55 -10.88 -3.57
N THR A 299 -16.03 -12.03 -3.14
CA THR A 299 -16.66 -13.36 -3.35
C THR A 299 -17.36 -13.81 -2.09
N CYS A 300 -18.64 -14.20 -2.18
CA CYS A 300 -19.39 -14.69 -1.04
C CYS A 300 -18.92 -16.08 -0.61
N VAL A 301 -18.74 -16.27 0.70
CA VAL A 301 -18.27 -17.52 1.29
C VAL A 301 -19.09 -17.87 2.54
N ASP A 302 -19.17 -19.17 2.84
CA ASP A 302 -19.96 -19.66 3.98
C ASP A 302 -19.24 -19.44 5.33
N SER A 303 -17.90 -19.47 5.32
CA SER A 303 -17.03 -19.25 6.47
C SER A 303 -15.69 -18.62 6.06
N CYS A 304 -15.18 -17.68 6.87
CA CYS A 304 -13.82 -17.17 6.72
C CYS A 304 -12.76 -18.19 7.17
N LEU A 305 -13.11 -19.06 8.13
CA LEU A 305 -12.21 -20.05 8.73
C LEU A 305 -12.28 -21.37 7.97
N GLU A 306 -11.89 -21.35 6.70
CA GLU A 306 -11.87 -22.56 5.88
C GLU A 306 -10.53 -23.30 6.06
N CYS A 307 -10.61 -24.37 6.86
CA CYS A 307 -9.64 -25.44 7.13
C CYS A 307 -8.15 -25.23 6.75
N ARG A 308 -7.34 -25.12 7.82
CA ARG A 308 -5.93 -25.56 7.96
C ARG A 308 -4.81 -24.77 7.30
N LYS A 309 -5.05 -23.71 6.51
CA LYS A 309 -3.94 -22.96 5.88
C LYS A 309 -4.01 -21.44 5.93
N LYS A 310 -5.17 -20.84 6.16
CA LYS A 310 -5.34 -19.37 6.07
C LYS A 310 -5.56 -18.74 7.42
N ARG A 311 -4.89 -17.60 7.65
CA ARG A 311 -5.01 -16.77 8.85
C ARG A 311 -5.99 -15.66 8.51
N GLU A 312 -7.28 -15.93 8.63
CA GLU A 312 -8.34 -14.95 8.36
C GLU A 312 -9.21 -14.80 9.62
N PHE A 313 -9.78 -13.61 9.80
CA PHE A 313 -10.80 -13.33 10.80
C PHE A 313 -11.98 -12.63 10.14
N ALA A 314 -13.16 -12.73 10.76
CA ALA A 314 -14.36 -12.07 10.28
C ALA A 314 -14.51 -10.70 10.96
N THR A 315 -14.69 -9.65 10.16
CA THR A 315 -15.06 -8.34 10.68
C THR A 315 -16.52 -8.31 11.14
N PRO A 316 -16.90 -7.32 11.97
CA PRO A 316 -18.31 -7.09 12.30
C PRO A 316 -19.20 -6.82 11.08
N SER A 317 -18.62 -6.35 9.97
CA SER A 317 -19.33 -6.11 8.70
C SER A 317 -19.54 -7.36 7.85
N GLY A 318 -19.03 -8.53 8.28
CA GLY A 318 -19.12 -9.78 7.52
C GLY A 318 -18.06 -9.90 6.42
N GLU A 319 -16.92 -9.22 6.54
CA GLU A 319 -15.81 -9.34 5.60
C GLU A 319 -14.70 -10.20 6.19
N CYS A 320 -14.16 -11.13 5.40
CA CYS A 320 -13.02 -11.95 5.77
C CYS A 320 -11.74 -11.17 5.50
N MET A 321 -11.04 -10.76 6.56
CA MET A 321 -9.76 -10.06 6.46
C MET A 321 -8.61 -10.95 6.91
N PRO A 322 -7.42 -10.83 6.30
CA PRO A 322 -6.25 -11.57 6.72
C PRO A 322 -5.73 -11.06 8.08
N CYS A 323 -5.22 -11.97 8.90
CA CYS A 323 -4.46 -11.66 10.11
C CYS A 323 -3.10 -11.07 9.78
N HIS A 324 -2.45 -10.44 10.78
CA HIS A 324 -1.08 -9.99 10.66
C HIS A 324 -0.12 -11.16 10.30
N PRO A 325 0.90 -10.94 9.44
CA PRO A 325 1.85 -11.99 9.03
C PRO A 325 2.64 -12.62 10.19
N GLU A 326 2.78 -11.91 11.31
CA GLU A 326 3.48 -12.40 12.51
C GLU A 326 2.59 -13.23 13.45
N CYS A 327 1.29 -13.37 13.17
CA CYS A 327 0.41 -14.22 13.99
C CYS A 327 0.62 -15.71 13.66
N LYS A 328 0.87 -16.54 14.67
CA LYS A 328 1.04 -18.00 14.52
C LYS A 328 -0.28 -18.69 14.25
N VAL A 329 -0.34 -19.49 13.17
CA VAL A 329 -1.52 -20.31 12.82
C VAL A 329 -1.91 -21.20 14.00
N GLN A 330 -3.17 -21.11 14.43
CA GLN A 330 -3.74 -21.97 15.46
C GLN A 330 -4.58 -23.09 14.82
N GLU A 331 -4.44 -24.33 15.30
CA GLU A 331 -5.27 -25.44 14.84
C GLU A 331 -6.63 -25.43 15.55
N GLY A 332 -7.71 -25.31 14.79
CA GLY A 332 -9.09 -25.38 15.31
C GLY A 332 -9.53 -24.19 16.19
N LYS A 333 -8.71 -23.13 16.27
CA LYS A 333 -9.02 -21.87 16.95
C LYS A 333 -8.74 -20.69 16.02
N GLU A 334 -9.31 -19.53 16.34
CA GLU A 334 -9.00 -18.29 15.65
C GLU A 334 -7.50 -17.95 15.80
N THR A 335 -6.88 -17.45 14.73
CA THR A 335 -5.46 -17.09 14.73
C THR A 335 -5.23 -15.65 15.22
N CYS A 336 -6.19 -14.77 14.95
CA CYS A 336 -6.18 -13.38 15.39
C CYS A 336 -7.61 -12.91 15.62
N THR A 337 -7.76 -11.85 16.42
CA THR A 337 -9.04 -11.16 16.65
C THR A 337 -9.17 -9.86 15.85
N GLY A 338 -8.11 -9.48 15.13
CA GLY A 338 -8.08 -8.28 14.31
C GLY A 338 -6.83 -8.21 13.43
N PRO A 339 -6.67 -7.11 12.66
CA PRO A 339 -5.60 -7.00 11.67
C PRO A 339 -4.23 -6.66 12.27
N GLY A 340 -4.19 -6.17 13.51
CA GLY A 340 -2.97 -5.70 14.16
C GLY A 340 -2.04 -6.82 14.65
N ALA A 341 -0.74 -6.52 14.72
CA ALA A 341 0.27 -7.42 15.28
C ALA A 341 0.11 -7.66 16.80
N ASP A 342 -0.66 -6.81 17.49
CA ASP A 342 -1.08 -6.94 18.89
C ASP A 342 -2.34 -7.81 19.08
N GLN A 343 -3.02 -8.17 18.01
CA GLN A 343 -4.29 -8.91 18.05
C GLN A 343 -4.12 -10.38 17.65
N CYS A 344 -2.88 -10.87 17.70
CA CYS A 344 -2.56 -12.28 17.51
C CYS A 344 -2.87 -13.09 18.77
N VAL A 345 -3.38 -14.31 18.61
CA VAL A 345 -3.53 -15.24 19.75
C VAL A 345 -2.17 -15.74 20.24
N ALA A 346 -1.22 -15.93 19.33
CA ALA A 346 0.17 -16.23 19.64
C ALA A 346 1.08 -15.70 18.53
N CYS A 347 2.31 -15.30 18.88
CA CYS A 347 3.31 -14.85 17.93
C CYS A 347 4.00 -16.01 17.22
N ALA A 348 4.32 -15.84 15.93
CA ALA A 348 5.02 -16.82 15.12
C ALA A 348 6.52 -16.86 15.44
N SER A 349 7.13 -15.69 15.60
CA SER A 349 8.58 -15.51 15.78
C SER A 349 8.89 -14.95 17.16
N LEU A 350 8.84 -13.63 17.33
CA LEU A 350 9.20 -12.92 18.55
C LEU A 350 8.07 -11.97 18.98
N GLN A 351 8.16 -11.48 20.21
CA GLN A 351 7.19 -10.54 20.78
C GLN A 351 7.89 -9.34 21.42
N ASP A 352 7.58 -8.14 20.97
CA ASP A 352 8.05 -6.89 21.55
C ASP A 352 6.88 -6.16 22.24
N GLY A 353 6.84 -6.25 23.58
CA GLY A 353 5.70 -5.78 24.35
C GLY A 353 4.41 -6.51 23.94
N PRO A 354 3.35 -5.79 23.53
CA PRO A 354 2.12 -6.42 23.04
C PRO A 354 2.20 -6.89 21.58
N HIS A 355 3.24 -6.53 20.82
CA HIS A 355 3.28 -6.74 19.37
C HIS A 355 4.10 -7.97 18.97
N CYS A 356 3.57 -8.79 18.06
CA CYS A 356 4.34 -9.84 17.41
C CYS A 356 5.24 -9.24 16.31
N VAL A 357 6.54 -9.54 16.38
CA VAL A 357 7.57 -8.99 15.47
C VAL A 357 8.44 -10.12 14.91
N SER A 358 8.99 -9.89 13.71
CA SER A 358 9.93 -10.81 13.07
C SER A 358 11.33 -10.77 13.71
N SER A 359 11.75 -9.59 14.17
CA SER A 359 13.03 -9.34 14.84
C SER A 359 12.85 -8.32 15.97
N CYS A 360 13.63 -8.46 17.05
CA CYS A 360 13.65 -7.44 18.10
C CYS A 360 14.25 -6.12 17.56
N PRO A 361 13.84 -4.96 18.10
CA PRO A 361 14.41 -3.67 17.69
C PRO A 361 15.93 -3.61 17.85
N GLU A 362 16.64 -3.44 16.74
CA GLU A 362 18.09 -3.35 16.67
C GLU A 362 18.47 -2.03 15.99
N GLY A 363 18.83 -1.02 16.78
CA GLY A 363 19.28 0.26 16.24
C GLY A 363 18.17 1.25 15.90
N VAL A 364 16.99 1.14 16.52
CA VAL A 364 15.87 2.06 16.25
C VAL A 364 16.03 3.35 17.05
N MET A 365 15.71 4.51 16.44
CA MET A 365 15.79 5.80 17.13
C MET A 365 14.61 5.95 18.10
N GLY A 366 14.91 6.18 19.39
CA GLY A 366 13.93 6.59 20.41
C GLY A 366 14.19 8.01 20.91
N GLU A 367 13.42 8.45 21.91
CA GLU A 367 13.50 9.80 22.48
C GLU A 367 14.89 10.13 23.07
N GLU A 368 15.51 9.17 23.77
CA GLU A 368 16.79 9.34 24.47
C GLU A 368 17.98 8.74 23.69
N GLY A 369 17.80 8.46 22.40
CA GLY A 369 18.82 7.85 21.54
C GLY A 369 18.45 6.47 21.01
N VAL A 370 19.46 5.71 20.60
CA VAL A 370 19.27 4.43 19.89
C VAL A 370 18.85 3.32 20.86
N ILE A 371 17.83 2.57 20.49
CA ILE A 371 17.28 1.47 21.27
C ILE A 371 17.71 0.15 20.66
N PHE A 372 18.24 -0.72 21.53
CA PHE A 372 18.59 -2.09 21.23
C PHE A 372 17.86 -3.03 22.19
N LYS A 373 17.28 -4.09 21.64
CA LYS A 373 16.61 -5.17 22.38
C LYS A 373 17.10 -6.52 21.89
N TYR A 374 17.14 -7.49 22.79
CA TYR A 374 17.51 -8.88 22.50
C TYR A 374 16.34 -9.83 22.83
N PRO A 375 16.18 -10.94 22.10
CA PRO A 375 15.16 -11.94 22.41
C PRO A 375 15.60 -12.82 23.59
N ASN A 376 14.72 -12.99 24.57
CA ASN A 376 14.92 -13.95 25.66
C ASN A 376 14.57 -15.39 25.21
N LYS A 377 14.72 -16.37 26.10
CA LYS A 377 14.46 -17.80 25.80
C LYS A 377 13.02 -18.10 25.41
N GLN A 378 12.09 -17.23 25.79
CA GLN A 378 10.66 -17.33 25.48
C GLN A 378 10.28 -16.57 24.20
N GLY A 379 11.24 -15.88 23.56
CA GLY A 379 11.03 -15.08 22.37
C GLY A 379 10.51 -13.66 22.63
N HIS A 380 10.55 -13.17 23.88
CA HIS A 380 10.20 -11.78 24.20
C HIS A 380 11.43 -10.87 24.06
N CYS A 381 11.22 -9.68 23.52
CA CYS A 381 12.26 -8.67 23.34
C CYS A 381 12.48 -7.86 24.63
N GLU A 382 13.65 -8.01 25.22
CA GLU A 382 14.09 -7.30 26.42
C GLU A 382 15.14 -6.23 26.08
N PRO A 383 15.19 -5.10 26.82
CA PRO A 383 16.15 -4.04 26.55
C PRO A 383 17.59 -4.46 26.86
N CYS A 384 18.52 -4.05 25.99
CA CYS A 384 19.94 -4.16 26.24
C CYS A 384 20.39 -3.30 27.44
N HIS A 385 21.55 -3.61 27.98
CA HIS A 385 22.22 -2.77 28.97
C HIS A 385 22.49 -1.36 28.39
N ILE A 386 22.34 -0.30 29.19
CA ILE A 386 22.44 1.11 28.76
C ILE A 386 23.75 1.48 28.05
N ASN A 387 24.84 0.81 28.42
CA ASN A 387 26.16 1.02 27.82
C ASN A 387 26.39 0.26 26.50
N CYS A 388 25.46 -0.61 26.08
CA CYS A 388 25.57 -1.32 24.81
C CYS A 388 25.14 -0.40 23.65
N THR A 389 26.09 0.34 23.07
CA THR A 389 25.82 1.29 21.98
C THR A 389 25.77 0.65 20.59
N GLN A 390 26.15 -0.63 20.46
CA GLN A 390 26.22 -1.38 19.20
C GLN A 390 25.33 -2.64 19.21
N GLY A 391 24.40 -2.76 20.17
CA GLY A 391 23.55 -3.94 20.35
C GLY A 391 24.07 -4.91 21.42
N CYS A 392 23.26 -5.95 21.70
CA CYS A 392 23.57 -6.96 22.70
C CYS A 392 22.92 -8.32 22.36
N CYS A 393 23.46 -9.39 22.96
CA CYS A 393 22.88 -10.73 22.90
C CYS A 393 22.24 -11.18 24.23
N GLY A 394 22.25 -10.30 25.24
CA GLY A 394 21.81 -10.61 26.59
C GLY A 394 21.73 -9.36 27.47
N PRO A 395 21.29 -9.50 28.72
CA PRO A 395 21.03 -8.37 29.62
C PRO A 395 22.30 -7.75 30.19
N ARG A 396 23.44 -8.46 30.19
CA ARG A 396 24.64 -8.03 30.89
C ARG A 396 25.52 -7.18 29.99
N ILE A 397 26.38 -6.38 30.60
CA ILE A 397 27.42 -5.61 29.90
C ILE A 397 28.38 -6.51 29.11
N GLU A 398 28.61 -7.73 29.57
CA GLU A 398 29.45 -8.73 28.91
C GLU A 398 28.85 -9.24 27.60
N ASP A 399 27.53 -9.11 27.46
CA ASP A 399 26.77 -9.55 26.29
C ASP A 399 26.65 -8.44 25.22
N CYS A 400 27.26 -7.27 25.43
CA CYS A 400 27.27 -6.20 24.43
C CYS A 400 28.09 -6.61 23.19
N VAL A 401 27.52 -6.38 22.01
CA VAL A 401 28.23 -6.58 20.73
C VAL A 401 29.38 -5.58 20.65
N GLY A 402 30.58 -6.04 20.28
CA GLY A 402 31.81 -5.23 20.27
C GLY A 402 32.58 -5.19 21.59
N SER A 403 32.06 -5.79 22.67
CA SER A 403 32.77 -5.94 23.96
C SER A 403 33.64 -7.21 24.04
N ALA A 404 33.94 -7.84 22.90
CA ALA A 404 34.99 -8.85 22.82
C ALA A 404 36.33 -8.19 23.14
N ARG A 405 36.66 -8.15 24.44
CA ARG A 405 37.93 -7.67 24.95
C ARG A 405 39.05 -8.33 24.15
N TYR A 406 39.96 -7.50 23.65
CA TYR A 406 41.35 -7.85 23.40
C TYR A 406 41.89 -8.61 24.63
N ILE A 407 41.73 -9.93 24.67
CA ILE A 407 42.50 -10.76 25.58
C ILE A 407 43.83 -11.00 24.87
N SER A 408 44.82 -10.20 25.26
CA SER A 408 46.22 -10.56 25.12
C SER A 408 46.41 -11.96 25.68
N GLY A 409 46.72 -12.91 24.82
CA GLY A 409 46.94 -14.30 25.18
C GLY A 409 46.89 -15.17 23.94
N TYR A 410 48.06 -15.65 23.51
CA TYR A 410 48.25 -16.62 22.44
C TYR A 410 47.12 -17.66 22.38
N VAL A 411 46.34 -17.68 21.30
CA VAL A 411 45.51 -18.82 20.94
C VAL A 411 45.83 -19.21 19.50
N SER A 412 46.37 -20.42 19.36
CA SER A 412 46.73 -21.07 18.12
C SER A 412 45.52 -21.19 17.16
N PRO A 413 45.72 -21.22 15.83
CA PRO A 413 44.64 -21.21 14.85
C PRO A 413 44.03 -22.61 14.69
N LEU A 414 43.22 -23.03 15.65
CA LEU A 414 42.19 -24.05 15.49
C LEU A 414 41.03 -23.63 16.39
N VAL A 415 39.80 -23.81 15.92
CA VAL A 415 38.51 -23.35 16.52
C VAL A 415 38.05 -21.95 16.04
N LEU A 416 38.01 -21.76 14.71
CA LEU A 416 37.13 -20.79 14.04
C LEU A 416 36.32 -21.51 12.97
N LEU A 417 35.44 -22.41 13.40
CA LEU A 417 34.37 -23.03 12.63
C LEU A 417 33.64 -23.94 13.61
N ASN A 418 32.58 -23.44 14.29
CA ASN A 418 31.48 -24.29 14.78
C ASN A 418 30.37 -23.59 15.59
N ILE A 419 30.37 -22.26 15.80
CA ILE A 419 29.30 -21.63 16.61
C ILE A 419 28.21 -20.95 15.75
N CYS A 420 28.44 -20.65 14.47
CA CYS A 420 27.41 -20.04 13.60
C CYS A 420 26.51 -21.02 12.83
N GLN A 421 26.61 -22.34 13.03
CA GLN A 421 25.86 -23.30 12.20
C GLN A 421 24.82 -24.15 12.95
N MET A 422 24.54 -23.84 14.21
CA MET A 422 23.58 -24.58 15.05
C MET A 422 22.25 -23.84 15.29
N ILE A 423 21.84 -22.95 14.38
CA ILE A 423 20.49 -22.33 14.40
C ILE A 423 19.70 -22.60 13.10
N LEU A 424 20.28 -23.31 12.12
CA LEU A 424 19.58 -23.70 10.87
C LEU A 424 19.07 -25.15 10.87
N THR A 425 19.01 -25.80 12.01
CA THR A 425 18.28 -27.07 12.17
C THR A 425 17.55 -27.07 13.49
N PHE A 426 16.31 -26.56 13.47
CA PHE A 426 15.13 -27.16 14.10
C PHE A 426 13.86 -26.48 13.60
#